data_AF-A0AA40KB95-F1
#
_entry.id   AF-A0AA40KB95-F1
#
_cell.length_a   1.000
_cell.length_b   1.000
_cell.length_c   1.000
_cell.angle_alpha   90.00
_cell.angle_beta   90.00
_cell.angle_gamma   90.00
#
_symmetry.space_group_name_H-M   'P 1'
#
loop_
_entity.id
_entity.type
_entity.pdbx_description
1 polymer ?
#
loop_
_entity_poly.entity_id
_entity_poly.type
_entity_poly.pdbx_seq_one_letter_code
_entity_poly.pdbx_strand_id
1 'polypeptide(L)'
;MTSKPPAACCSTGHEHFGTPTGAIIQIPDTTISAYLATPASSGVTTVKDKVLAILFIPDILGLHNNNKLLADRFAAAGYLTLLVDIFNGDPFPLRKPFAILGPTDDLTQDWAAHGSDGKNPHTTAEVDPIVRSAIAYLRSEHHGITRLGAVGYCVGVKSLVRFLDAGKAKIDVGFGAHPSYVTDEELWASRGPLSIAAAGERDLIFTNELRHQTEEILRKKGEVWSIALYSGVSHGFAVRGDPGSEEDKWAMDEAYEQALTGAITPSVVSPNHQFFLTAGDNGYVKV
;
A
#
# COMPACT_ATOMS: atom_id res chain seq x y z
N MET A 1 -1.11 5.22 -19.56
CA MET A 1 -0.67 4.78 -18.22
C MET A 1 -1.10 5.85 -17.23
N THR A 2 -1.57 5.46 -16.05
CA THR A 2 -2.06 6.37 -15.00
C THR A 2 -1.01 6.67 -13.92
N SER A 3 0.16 6.04 -14.00
CA SER A 3 1.38 6.39 -13.25
C SER A 3 2.60 5.98 -14.07
N LYS A 4 3.75 6.62 -13.85
CA LYS A 4 4.99 6.26 -14.53
C LYS A 4 5.64 5.02 -13.90
N PRO A 5 6.61 4.38 -14.58
CA PRO A 5 7.56 3.47 -13.95
C PRO A 5 8.24 4.10 -12.72
N PRO A 6 8.73 3.30 -11.76
CA PRO A 6 9.57 3.78 -10.69
C PRO A 6 10.81 4.46 -11.26
N ALA A 7 11.18 5.55 -10.63
CA ALA A 7 12.29 6.41 -11.02
C ALA A 7 13.12 6.77 -9.78
N ALA A 8 14.02 7.74 -9.94
CA ALA A 8 14.93 8.13 -8.87
C ALA A 8 14.25 8.50 -7.53
N CYS A 9 13.07 9.12 -7.58
CA CYS A 9 12.31 9.48 -6.39
C CYS A 9 11.67 8.28 -5.66
N CYS A 10 11.50 7.12 -6.32
CA CYS A 10 11.04 5.88 -5.67
C CYS A 10 12.08 5.29 -4.73
N SER A 11 13.28 5.86 -4.76
CA SER A 11 14.49 5.22 -4.32
C SER A 11 15.16 5.98 -3.15
N THR A 12 14.72 7.20 -2.90
CA THR A 12 15.18 8.03 -1.79
C THR A 12 14.14 8.06 -0.65
N GLY A 13 14.58 8.45 0.54
CA GLY A 13 13.72 8.69 1.70
C GLY A 13 14.45 8.45 3.02
N HIS A 14 13.73 8.02 4.05
CA HIS A 14 14.28 7.84 5.39
C HIS A 14 14.00 6.43 5.91
N GLU A 15 15.01 5.84 6.54
CA GLU A 15 14.85 4.63 7.34
C GLU A 15 14.07 4.97 8.61
N HIS A 16 13.04 4.18 8.92
CA HIS A 16 12.28 4.33 10.15
C HIS A 16 12.86 3.42 11.23
N PHE A 17 12.97 3.96 12.45
CA PHE A 17 13.52 3.24 13.59
C PHE A 17 12.41 2.52 14.37
N GLY A 18 12.67 1.28 14.74
CA GLY A 18 11.74 0.43 15.48
C GLY A 18 12.14 -1.03 15.32
N THR A 19 11.60 -1.90 16.18
CA THR A 19 11.78 -3.35 16.08
C THR A 19 10.48 -3.98 15.60
N PRO A 20 10.45 -4.57 14.40
CA PRO A 20 9.27 -5.27 13.93
C PRO A 20 8.87 -6.43 14.86
N THR A 21 7.58 -6.62 15.08
CA THR A 21 7.02 -7.54 16.09
C THR A 21 6.37 -8.81 15.53
N GLY A 22 5.97 -8.79 14.25
CA GLY A 22 5.50 -9.93 13.50
C GLY A 22 6.60 -10.93 13.14
N ALA A 23 6.23 -11.94 12.34
CA ALA A 23 7.10 -13.05 12.00
C ALA A 23 7.29 -13.18 10.49
N ILE A 24 8.53 -13.49 10.06
CA ILE A 24 8.76 -13.98 8.70
C ILE A 24 8.22 -15.42 8.60
N ILE A 25 7.36 -15.64 7.62
CA ILE A 25 6.79 -16.95 7.28
C ILE A 25 7.08 -17.28 5.81
N GLN A 26 6.92 -18.54 5.45
CA GLN A 26 6.82 -18.97 4.06
C GLN A 26 5.33 -19.17 3.73
N ILE A 27 4.87 -18.65 2.59
CA ILE A 27 3.52 -18.94 2.11
C ILE A 27 3.48 -20.45 1.79
N PRO A 28 2.54 -21.23 2.36
CA PRO A 28 2.46 -22.68 2.16
C PRO A 28 2.50 -23.07 0.69
N ASP A 29 3.16 -24.19 0.40
CA ASP A 29 3.32 -24.75 -0.94
C ASP A 29 4.06 -23.85 -1.94
N THR A 30 4.75 -22.81 -1.46
CA THR A 30 5.59 -21.91 -2.26
C THR A 30 6.95 -21.67 -1.59
N THR A 31 7.88 -21.05 -2.31
CA THR A 31 9.15 -20.52 -1.77
C THR A 31 9.06 -19.04 -1.39
N ILE A 32 7.85 -18.47 -1.38
CA ILE A 32 7.64 -17.05 -1.21
C ILE A 32 7.63 -16.70 0.26
N SER A 33 8.53 -15.81 0.64
CA SER A 33 8.58 -15.22 1.97
C SER A 33 7.46 -14.19 2.15
N ALA A 34 6.92 -14.11 3.35
CA ALA A 34 6.03 -13.04 3.77
C ALA A 34 6.31 -12.66 5.22
N TYR A 35 5.88 -11.49 5.62
CA TYR A 35 5.89 -11.04 7.00
C TYR A 35 4.44 -10.99 7.51
N LEU A 36 4.14 -11.79 8.51
CA LEU A 36 2.83 -11.88 9.14
C LEU A 36 2.84 -11.08 10.45
N ALA A 37 2.11 -9.97 10.45
CA ALA A 37 1.83 -9.17 11.64
C ALA A 37 0.43 -9.52 12.16
N THR A 38 0.37 -10.00 13.40
CA THR A 38 -0.88 -10.49 14.02
C THR A 38 -1.32 -9.54 15.12
N PRO A 39 -2.59 -9.11 15.16
CA PRO A 39 -3.11 -8.32 16.26
C PRO A 39 -3.02 -9.09 17.58
N ALA A 40 -2.90 -8.38 18.70
CA ALA A 40 -3.01 -8.99 20.02
C ALA A 40 -4.37 -9.71 20.17
N SER A 41 -4.42 -10.81 20.92
CA SER A 41 -5.58 -11.71 21.02
C SER A 41 -6.89 -11.00 21.44
N SER A 42 -6.78 -9.86 22.12
CA SER A 42 -7.89 -9.02 22.58
C SER A 42 -8.31 -7.92 21.59
N GLY A 43 -7.71 -7.84 20.40
CA GLY A 43 -7.83 -6.73 19.46
C GLY A 43 -8.19 -7.12 18.03
N VAL A 44 -8.69 -8.34 17.78
CA VAL A 44 -9.09 -8.74 16.42
C VAL A 44 -10.29 -7.89 15.97
N THR A 45 -10.08 -7.06 14.95
CA THR A 45 -11.17 -6.29 14.34
C THR A 45 -12.07 -7.22 13.54
N THR A 46 -13.29 -7.43 14.05
CA THR A 46 -14.35 -8.13 13.32
C THR A 46 -15.38 -7.11 12.82
N VAL A 47 -15.71 -7.14 11.53
CA VAL A 47 -16.78 -6.30 10.96
C VAL A 47 -18.01 -7.19 10.71
N LYS A 48 -19.01 -7.16 11.60
CA LYS A 48 -20.20 -8.05 11.55
C LYS A 48 -19.82 -9.54 11.65
N ASP A 49 -19.05 -9.91 12.67
CA ASP A 49 -18.58 -11.29 12.92
C ASP A 49 -17.66 -11.87 11.84
N LYS A 50 -17.10 -11.00 10.99
CA LYS A 50 -16.20 -11.35 9.89
C LYS A 50 -14.77 -10.88 10.19
N VAL A 51 -13.82 -11.83 10.19
CA VAL A 51 -12.39 -11.52 10.30
C VAL A 51 -11.94 -10.82 9.02
N LEU A 52 -11.37 -9.62 9.18
CA LEU A 52 -10.82 -8.82 8.11
C LEU A 52 -9.29 -8.85 8.17
N ALA A 53 -8.68 -9.22 7.06
CA ALA A 53 -7.24 -9.16 6.89
C ALA A 53 -6.84 -8.12 5.85
N ILE A 54 -5.59 -7.69 5.94
CA ILE A 54 -4.95 -6.79 4.99
C ILE A 54 -3.85 -7.58 4.27
N LEU A 55 -3.94 -7.62 2.94
CA LEU A 55 -2.81 -7.94 2.09
C LEU A 55 -1.99 -6.67 1.88
N PHE A 56 -0.78 -6.61 2.42
CA PHE A 56 0.15 -5.52 2.20
C PHE A 56 1.06 -5.89 1.02
N ILE A 57 0.97 -5.10 -0.05
CA ILE A 57 1.80 -5.23 -1.24
C ILE A 57 2.85 -4.09 -1.23
N PRO A 58 4.14 -4.41 -1.06
CA PRO A 58 5.16 -3.41 -0.77
C PRO A 58 5.51 -2.51 -1.95
N ASP A 59 6.20 -1.42 -1.61
CA ASP A 59 7.02 -0.69 -2.56
C ASP A 59 8.27 -1.50 -2.94
N ILE A 60 9.18 -0.91 -3.73
CA ILE A 60 10.40 -1.56 -4.21
C ILE A 60 11.33 -2.07 -3.09
N LEU A 61 11.10 -1.71 -1.83
CA LEU A 61 11.90 -2.17 -0.69
C LEU A 61 11.50 -3.57 -0.20
N GLY A 62 10.41 -4.15 -0.69
CA GLY A 62 9.98 -5.50 -0.31
C GLY A 62 9.78 -5.64 1.21
N LEU A 63 10.41 -6.65 1.82
CA LEU A 63 10.34 -6.92 3.27
C LEU A 63 11.27 -6.04 4.13
N HIS A 64 11.56 -4.82 3.70
CA HIS A 64 12.37 -3.86 4.46
C HIS A 64 11.72 -3.44 5.80
N ASN A 65 12.52 -2.89 6.71
CA ASN A 65 12.11 -2.49 8.06
C ASN A 65 10.89 -1.55 8.04
N ASN A 66 10.90 -0.50 7.22
CA ASN A 66 9.78 0.45 7.10
C ASN A 66 8.44 -0.25 6.77
N ASN A 67 8.44 -1.16 5.78
CA ASN A 67 7.22 -1.89 5.40
C ASN A 67 6.75 -2.82 6.52
N LYS A 68 7.69 -3.47 7.24
CA LYS A 68 7.36 -4.32 8.40
C LYS A 68 6.77 -3.52 9.54
N LEU A 69 7.34 -2.36 9.88
CA LEU A 69 6.81 -1.48 10.92
C LEU A 69 5.42 -0.95 10.55
N LEU A 70 5.17 -0.65 9.27
CA LEU A 70 3.85 -0.24 8.82
C LEU A 70 2.84 -1.39 8.86
N ALA A 71 3.26 -2.62 8.53
CA ALA A 71 2.44 -3.81 8.71
C ALA A 71 2.10 -4.07 10.20
N ASP A 72 3.07 -3.86 11.10
CA ASP A 72 2.81 -3.93 12.55
C ASP A 72 1.85 -2.84 13.02
N ARG A 73 1.90 -1.63 12.43
CA ARG A 73 0.95 -0.55 12.74
C ARG A 73 -0.49 -0.95 12.39
N PHE A 74 -0.70 -1.59 11.24
CA PHE A 74 -2.01 -2.16 10.89
C PHE A 74 -2.45 -3.28 11.84
N ALA A 75 -1.52 -4.15 12.26
CA ALA A 75 -1.81 -5.18 13.27
C ALA A 75 -2.16 -4.59 14.64
N ALA A 76 -1.51 -3.51 15.05
CA ALA A 76 -1.85 -2.77 16.27
C ALA A 76 -3.26 -2.14 16.19
N ALA A 77 -3.73 -1.80 14.98
CA ALA A 77 -5.11 -1.37 14.73
C ALA A 77 -6.13 -2.53 14.59
N GLY A 78 -5.68 -3.77 14.84
CA GLY A 78 -6.55 -4.94 14.95
C GLY A 78 -6.68 -5.79 13.69
N TYR A 79 -5.88 -5.53 12.66
CA TYR A 79 -5.95 -6.25 11.38
C TYR A 79 -4.84 -7.28 11.23
N LEU A 80 -5.19 -8.54 10.96
CA LEU A 80 -4.20 -9.51 10.50
C LEU A 80 -3.60 -8.99 9.20
N THR A 81 -2.30 -8.72 9.18
CA THR A 81 -1.64 -8.08 8.05
C THR A 81 -0.54 -8.98 7.50
N LEU A 82 -0.65 -9.33 6.23
CA LEU A 82 0.35 -10.12 5.51
C LEU A 82 1.07 -9.22 4.51
N LEU A 83 2.31 -8.87 4.82
CA LEU A 83 3.23 -8.21 3.90
C LEU A 83 3.92 -9.27 3.04
N VAL A 84 3.58 -9.33 1.75
CA VAL A 84 4.10 -10.33 0.81
C VAL A 84 5.36 -9.86 0.09
N ASP A 85 6.36 -10.74 -0.04
CA ASP A 85 7.55 -10.47 -0.85
C ASP A 85 7.27 -10.72 -2.34
N ILE A 86 6.74 -9.71 -3.01
CA ILE A 86 6.46 -9.77 -4.45
C ILE A 86 7.71 -9.83 -5.34
N PHE A 87 8.92 -9.66 -4.78
CA PHE A 87 10.18 -9.72 -5.52
C PHE A 87 10.94 -11.02 -5.31
N ASN A 88 10.38 -11.99 -4.59
CA ASN A 88 11.00 -13.31 -4.39
C ASN A 88 12.44 -13.22 -3.86
N GLY A 89 12.64 -12.45 -2.79
CA GLY A 89 13.94 -12.26 -2.14
C GLY A 89 14.86 -11.23 -2.79
N ASP A 90 14.39 -10.48 -3.79
CA ASP A 90 15.19 -9.54 -4.58
C ASP A 90 14.64 -8.10 -4.54
N PRO A 91 14.52 -7.48 -3.34
CA PRO A 91 14.12 -6.08 -3.25
C PRO A 91 15.16 -5.18 -3.90
N PHE A 92 14.75 -3.97 -4.29
CA PHE A 92 15.66 -3.02 -4.92
C PHE A 92 16.83 -2.70 -3.96
N PRO A 93 18.10 -2.78 -4.42
CA PRO A 93 19.26 -2.59 -3.55
C PRO A 93 19.37 -1.15 -3.01
N LEU A 94 19.28 -1.01 -1.70
CA LEU A 94 19.54 0.24 -0.96
C LEU A 94 21.05 0.52 -0.86
N ARG A 95 21.46 1.81 -0.94
CA ARG A 95 22.80 2.25 -0.49
C ARG A 95 22.68 3.16 0.75
N LYS A 96 23.80 3.31 1.47
CA LYS A 96 23.96 4.22 2.61
C LYS A 96 24.67 5.53 2.19
N PRO A 97 24.28 6.71 2.70
CA PRO A 97 23.10 6.98 3.54
C PRO A 97 21.81 6.61 2.80
N PHE A 98 20.69 6.35 3.51
CA PHE A 98 19.45 5.74 3.01
C PHE A 98 18.93 6.41 1.73
N ALA A 99 19.52 5.99 0.64
CA ALA A 99 19.39 6.53 -0.68
C ALA A 99 19.74 5.34 -1.55
N ILE A 100 18.75 4.82 -2.24
CA ILE A 100 19.03 3.91 -3.32
C ILE A 100 19.98 4.61 -4.28
N LEU A 101 20.94 3.86 -4.80
CA LEU A 101 21.83 4.25 -5.91
C LEU A 101 21.00 5.06 -6.89
N GLY A 102 21.18 6.39 -6.92
CA GLY A 102 20.29 7.30 -7.63
C GLY A 102 19.98 6.71 -9.00
N PRO A 103 18.75 6.22 -9.24
CA PRO A 103 18.42 5.64 -10.52
C PRO A 103 18.66 6.70 -11.57
N THR A 104 19.48 6.40 -12.57
CA THR A 104 18.96 6.69 -13.90
C THR A 104 17.72 5.80 -14.04
N ASP A 105 16.65 6.30 -14.65
CA ASP A 105 15.42 5.53 -14.85
C ASP A 105 15.70 4.12 -15.41
N ASP A 106 16.81 3.98 -16.14
CA ASP A 106 17.37 2.73 -16.66
C ASP A 106 17.65 1.66 -15.58
N LEU A 107 18.20 2.02 -14.41
CA LEU A 107 18.57 1.03 -13.37
C LEU A 107 17.34 0.41 -12.71
N THR A 108 16.31 1.21 -12.46
CA THR A 108 15.07 0.67 -11.87
C THR A 108 14.25 -0.11 -12.88
N GLN A 109 14.27 0.30 -14.14
CA GLN A 109 13.65 -0.48 -15.22
C GLN A 109 14.39 -1.79 -15.49
N ASP A 110 15.72 -1.78 -15.47
CA ASP A 110 16.54 -2.99 -15.67
C ASP A 110 16.33 -3.99 -14.52
N TRP A 111 16.36 -3.54 -13.27
CA TRP A 111 16.00 -4.38 -12.11
C TRP A 111 14.58 -4.92 -12.23
N ALA A 112 13.60 -4.10 -12.61
CA ALA A 112 12.23 -4.58 -12.77
C ALA A 112 12.12 -5.63 -13.90
N ALA A 113 12.90 -5.46 -14.98
CA ALA A 113 12.89 -6.34 -16.14
C ALA A 113 13.67 -7.65 -15.95
N HIS A 114 14.73 -7.64 -15.13
CA HIS A 114 15.69 -8.74 -15.07
C HIS A 114 16.01 -9.24 -13.65
N GLY A 115 15.64 -8.50 -12.60
CA GLY A 115 16.09 -8.73 -11.23
C GLY A 115 17.55 -8.28 -11.02
N SER A 116 18.04 -8.31 -9.77
CA SER A 116 19.40 -7.85 -9.44
C SER A 116 20.50 -8.75 -10.03
N ASP A 117 20.20 -10.01 -10.32
CA ASP A 117 21.14 -11.00 -10.86
C ASP A 117 20.86 -11.40 -12.32
N GLY A 118 19.85 -10.80 -12.94
CA GLY A 118 19.41 -11.10 -14.30
C GLY A 118 18.55 -12.35 -14.45
N LYS A 119 18.11 -12.98 -13.35
CA LYS A 119 17.38 -14.27 -13.36
C LYS A 119 16.08 -14.25 -12.56
N ASN A 120 15.70 -13.11 -11.98
CA ASN A 120 14.52 -12.98 -11.14
C ASN A 120 13.68 -11.76 -11.57
N PRO A 121 13.10 -11.77 -12.79
CA PRO A 121 12.41 -10.60 -13.32
C PRO A 121 11.16 -10.27 -12.50
N HIS A 122 10.86 -8.98 -12.29
CA HIS A 122 9.71 -8.51 -11.51
C HIS A 122 8.54 -8.07 -12.38
N THR A 123 8.33 -8.81 -13.48
CA THR A 123 7.22 -8.56 -14.40
C THR A 123 5.91 -9.02 -13.79
N THR A 124 4.79 -8.54 -14.36
CA THR A 124 3.46 -9.03 -14.05
C THR A 124 3.36 -10.57 -14.10
N ALA A 125 4.06 -11.23 -15.02
CA ALA A 125 4.00 -12.69 -15.17
C ALA A 125 4.55 -13.42 -13.93
N GLU A 126 5.56 -12.84 -13.27
CA GLU A 126 6.19 -13.39 -12.06
C GLU A 126 5.50 -12.93 -10.78
N VAL A 127 5.07 -11.66 -10.73
CA VAL A 127 4.44 -11.05 -9.54
C VAL A 127 3.01 -11.56 -9.33
N ASP A 128 2.23 -11.73 -10.39
CA ASP A 128 0.83 -12.13 -10.26
C ASP A 128 0.62 -13.50 -9.58
N PRO A 129 1.40 -14.57 -9.89
CA PRO A 129 1.35 -15.83 -9.16
C PRO A 129 1.63 -15.69 -7.66
N ILE A 130 2.57 -14.82 -7.28
CA ILE A 130 2.91 -14.54 -5.88
C ILE A 130 1.72 -13.92 -5.16
N VAL A 131 1.13 -12.88 -5.74
CA VAL A 131 -0.04 -12.19 -5.18
C VAL A 131 -1.24 -13.14 -5.08
N ARG A 132 -1.47 -13.99 -6.09
CA ARG A 132 -2.50 -15.05 -6.01
C ARG A 132 -2.29 -15.99 -4.85
N SER A 133 -1.06 -16.42 -4.61
CA SER A 133 -0.73 -17.34 -3.52
C SER A 133 -0.95 -16.69 -2.16
N ALA A 134 -0.62 -15.40 -2.02
CA ALA A 134 -0.90 -14.63 -0.80
C ALA A 134 -2.41 -14.45 -0.55
N ILE A 135 -3.19 -14.15 -1.60
CA ILE A 135 -4.66 -14.08 -1.51
C ILE A 135 -5.23 -15.44 -1.09
N ALA A 136 -4.79 -16.53 -1.73
CA ALA A 136 -5.26 -17.88 -1.42
C ALA A 136 -4.92 -18.28 0.02
N TYR A 137 -3.71 -17.95 0.49
CA TYR A 137 -3.30 -18.19 1.87
C TYR A 137 -4.21 -17.46 2.87
N LEU A 138 -4.46 -16.16 2.67
CA LEU A 138 -5.37 -15.39 3.53
C LEU A 138 -6.82 -15.88 3.44
N ARG A 139 -7.29 -16.30 2.26
CA ARG A 139 -8.64 -16.83 2.08
C ARG A 139 -8.79 -18.28 2.55
N SER A 140 -7.71 -18.96 2.94
CA SER A 140 -7.78 -20.33 3.43
C SER A 140 -8.54 -20.40 4.76
N GLU A 141 -9.20 -21.54 5.00
CA GLU A 141 -9.99 -21.81 6.22
C GLU A 141 -9.19 -21.61 7.51
N HIS A 142 -7.84 -21.67 7.45
CA HIS A 142 -6.96 -21.46 8.59
C HIS A 142 -7.11 -20.11 9.28
N HIS A 143 -7.62 -19.08 8.58
CA HIS A 143 -7.74 -17.73 9.13
C HIS A 143 -9.19 -17.26 9.32
N GLY A 144 -10.18 -18.02 8.82
CA GLY A 144 -11.59 -17.61 8.89
C GLY A 144 -11.89 -16.26 8.23
N ILE A 145 -11.05 -15.82 7.29
CA ILE A 145 -11.12 -14.49 6.68
C ILE A 145 -12.27 -14.44 5.69
N THR A 146 -13.21 -13.56 5.98
CA THR A 146 -14.45 -13.41 5.22
C THR A 146 -14.49 -12.09 4.44
N ARG A 147 -13.54 -11.18 4.70
CA ARG A 147 -13.22 -10.03 3.86
C ARG A 147 -11.71 -9.79 3.78
N LEU A 148 -11.22 -9.40 2.61
CA LEU A 148 -9.82 -9.09 2.36
C LEU A 148 -9.68 -7.68 1.81
N GLY A 149 -9.11 -6.79 2.63
CA GLY A 149 -8.60 -5.51 2.16
C GLY A 149 -7.19 -5.66 1.63
N ALA A 150 -6.74 -4.72 0.80
CA ALA A 150 -5.34 -4.63 0.42
C ALA A 150 -4.83 -3.20 0.49
N VAL A 151 -3.57 -3.07 0.89
CA VAL A 151 -2.80 -1.83 0.83
C VAL A 151 -1.64 -2.02 -0.15
N GLY A 152 -1.46 -1.08 -1.06
CA GLY A 152 -0.40 -1.09 -2.06
C GLY A 152 0.41 0.19 -1.99
N TYR A 153 1.73 0.08 -2.07
CA TYR A 153 2.63 1.24 -2.02
C TYR A 153 3.51 1.27 -3.26
N CYS A 154 3.62 2.42 -3.94
CA CYS A 154 4.43 2.53 -5.16
C CYS A 154 4.02 1.48 -6.22
N VAL A 155 4.92 0.60 -6.61
CA VAL A 155 4.67 -0.52 -7.54
C VAL A 155 3.63 -1.50 -7.03
N GLY A 156 3.48 -1.63 -5.70
CA GLY A 156 2.46 -2.49 -5.10
C GLY A 156 1.03 -2.08 -5.46
N VAL A 157 0.81 -0.80 -5.82
CA VAL A 157 -0.51 -0.33 -6.30
C VAL A 157 -0.91 -1.00 -7.61
N LYS A 158 0.05 -1.29 -8.50
CA LYS A 158 -0.21 -2.04 -9.74
C LYS A 158 -0.86 -3.38 -9.44
N SER A 159 -0.21 -4.19 -8.60
CA SER A 159 -0.72 -5.50 -8.21
C SER A 159 -2.06 -5.39 -7.47
N LEU A 160 -2.20 -4.42 -6.56
CA LEU A 160 -3.48 -4.18 -5.89
C LEU A 160 -4.61 -3.95 -6.90
N VAL A 161 -4.43 -3.03 -7.85
CA VAL A 161 -5.45 -2.69 -8.85
C VAL A 161 -5.81 -3.90 -9.72
N ARG A 162 -4.82 -4.70 -10.12
CA ARG A 162 -5.02 -5.93 -10.92
C ARG A 162 -5.83 -7.01 -10.19
N PHE A 163 -5.73 -7.06 -8.87
CA PHE A 163 -6.41 -8.06 -8.03
C PHE A 163 -7.64 -7.51 -7.29
N LEU A 164 -7.94 -6.22 -7.41
CA LEU A 164 -9.16 -5.59 -6.90
C LEU A 164 -10.36 -6.06 -7.73
N ASP A 165 -11.10 -7.02 -7.17
CA ASP A 165 -12.31 -7.59 -7.75
C ASP A 165 -13.20 -8.13 -6.61
N ALA A 166 -14.02 -7.25 -6.05
CA ALA A 166 -14.93 -7.57 -4.95
C ALA A 166 -15.98 -8.66 -5.32
N GLY A 167 -16.15 -8.96 -6.60
CA GLY A 167 -17.07 -9.99 -7.09
C GLY A 167 -16.46 -11.39 -7.21
N LYS A 168 -15.13 -11.56 -7.06
CA LYS A 168 -14.44 -12.82 -7.38
C LYS A 168 -13.54 -13.37 -6.28
N ALA A 169 -13.89 -13.17 -5.01
CA ALA A 169 -13.12 -13.65 -3.85
C ALA A 169 -11.62 -13.29 -3.90
N LYS A 170 -11.28 -12.17 -4.55
CA LYS A 170 -9.93 -11.60 -4.58
C LYS A 170 -9.79 -10.56 -3.47
N ILE A 171 -9.42 -9.33 -3.81
CA ILE A 171 -9.40 -8.17 -2.93
C ILE A 171 -10.78 -7.48 -2.99
N ASP A 172 -11.39 -7.25 -1.83
CA ASP A 172 -12.73 -6.66 -1.70
C ASP A 172 -12.70 -5.12 -1.73
N VAL A 173 -11.60 -4.52 -1.26
CA VAL A 173 -11.42 -3.08 -1.13
C VAL A 173 -9.93 -2.76 -1.11
N GLY A 174 -9.53 -1.67 -1.75
CA GLY A 174 -8.13 -1.31 -1.93
C GLY A 174 -7.78 0.10 -1.45
N PHE A 175 -6.59 0.25 -0.89
CA PHE A 175 -5.93 1.53 -0.67
C PHE A 175 -4.55 1.54 -1.34
N GLY A 176 -4.26 2.55 -2.15
CA GLY A 176 -2.96 2.73 -2.79
C GLY A 176 -2.30 4.03 -2.34
N ALA A 177 -1.01 4.01 -2.02
CA ALA A 177 -0.24 5.24 -1.77
C ALA A 177 0.84 5.43 -2.85
N HIS A 178 0.98 6.67 -3.32
CA HIS A 178 1.94 7.14 -4.31
C HIS A 178 2.14 6.13 -5.46
N PRO A 179 1.13 5.91 -6.32
CA PRO A 179 1.12 4.80 -7.30
C PRO A 179 2.26 4.83 -8.33
N SER A 180 2.67 3.65 -8.79
CA SER A 180 3.61 3.47 -9.91
C SER A 180 3.21 2.28 -10.81
N TYR A 181 3.57 2.34 -12.10
CA TYR A 181 3.31 1.33 -13.14
C TYR A 181 1.84 0.96 -13.43
N VAL A 182 0.87 1.66 -12.87
CA VAL A 182 -0.55 1.41 -13.13
C VAL A 182 -0.89 1.88 -14.55
N THR A 183 -1.46 0.99 -15.36
CA THR A 183 -1.99 1.35 -16.69
C THR A 183 -3.47 1.73 -16.64
N ASP A 184 -3.93 2.41 -17.69
CA ASP A 184 -5.34 2.80 -17.84
C ASP A 184 -6.23 1.55 -17.90
N GLU A 185 -5.77 0.51 -18.60
CA GLU A 185 -6.47 -0.76 -18.78
C GLU A 185 -6.59 -1.51 -17.45
N GLU A 186 -5.52 -1.53 -16.65
CA GLU A 186 -5.54 -2.16 -15.32
C GLU A 186 -6.52 -1.43 -14.39
N LEU A 187 -6.45 -0.10 -14.35
CA LEU A 187 -7.37 0.72 -13.55
C LEU A 187 -8.82 0.56 -14.01
N TRP A 188 -9.05 0.53 -15.32
CA TRP A 188 -10.37 0.28 -15.91
C TRP A 188 -10.89 -1.12 -15.61
N ALA A 189 -10.02 -2.13 -15.54
CA ALA A 189 -10.40 -3.52 -15.29
C ALA A 189 -10.71 -3.82 -13.81
N SER A 190 -10.14 -3.07 -12.86
CA SER A 190 -10.42 -3.26 -11.43
C SER A 190 -11.91 -3.11 -11.08
N ARG A 191 -12.40 -3.75 -10.02
CA ARG A 191 -13.81 -3.70 -9.57
C ARG A 191 -13.88 -3.67 -8.04
N GLY A 192 -14.59 -2.69 -7.49
CA GLY A 192 -14.70 -2.47 -6.04
C GLY A 192 -14.09 -1.16 -5.57
N PRO A 193 -14.26 -0.82 -4.27
CA PRO A 193 -13.84 0.47 -3.74
C PRO A 193 -12.32 0.64 -3.74
N LEU A 194 -11.85 1.82 -4.17
CA LEU A 194 -10.43 2.17 -4.23
C LEU A 194 -10.16 3.56 -3.65
N SER A 195 -9.30 3.65 -2.63
CA SER A 195 -8.81 4.92 -2.10
C SER A 195 -7.35 5.13 -2.49
N ILE A 196 -6.96 6.36 -2.87
CA ILE A 196 -5.58 6.69 -3.27
C ILE A 196 -5.04 7.85 -2.43
N ALA A 197 -3.87 7.67 -1.82
CA ALA A 197 -3.06 8.73 -1.21
C ALA A 197 -2.01 9.21 -2.22
N ALA A 198 -2.24 10.39 -2.81
CA ALA A 198 -1.35 11.00 -3.79
C ALA A 198 -0.34 11.93 -3.10
N ALA A 199 0.94 11.78 -3.43
CA ALA A 199 1.92 12.81 -3.11
C ALA A 199 1.68 14.04 -4.00
N GLY A 200 1.97 15.22 -3.46
CA GLY A 200 1.75 16.51 -4.09
C GLY A 200 2.69 16.81 -5.24
N GLU A 201 3.06 18.09 -5.36
CA GLU A 201 3.77 18.64 -6.51
C GLU A 201 5.17 18.06 -6.74
N ARG A 202 5.72 17.35 -5.74
CA ARG A 202 7.05 16.72 -5.77
C ARG A 202 7.02 15.28 -6.31
N ASP A 203 5.84 14.71 -6.59
CA ASP A 203 5.72 13.38 -7.19
C ASP A 203 5.96 13.42 -8.71
N LEU A 204 7.08 12.86 -9.15
CA LEU A 204 7.44 12.80 -10.57
C LEU A 204 6.87 11.55 -11.28
N ILE A 205 6.30 10.61 -10.52
CA ILE A 205 5.75 9.33 -10.99
C ILE A 205 4.23 9.41 -11.17
N PHE A 206 3.54 9.88 -10.13
CA PHE A 206 2.10 10.11 -10.12
C PHE A 206 1.83 11.61 -10.21
N THR A 207 2.22 12.19 -11.36
CA THR A 207 2.14 13.63 -11.58
C THR A 207 0.68 14.12 -11.56
N ASN A 208 0.49 15.44 -11.47
CA ASN A 208 -0.84 16.06 -11.51
C ASN A 208 -1.66 15.64 -12.74
N GLU A 209 -1.04 15.56 -13.91
CA GLU A 209 -1.71 15.15 -15.15
C GLU A 209 -2.19 13.70 -15.06
N LEU A 210 -1.36 12.80 -14.54
CA LEU A 210 -1.66 11.38 -14.38
C LEU A 210 -2.68 11.12 -13.26
N ARG A 211 -2.67 11.94 -12.20
CA ARG A 211 -3.71 11.96 -11.17
C ARG A 211 -5.06 12.35 -11.78
N HIS A 212 -5.13 13.44 -12.56
CA HIS A 212 -6.38 13.84 -13.22
C HIS A 212 -6.88 12.78 -14.22
N GLN A 213 -5.97 12.10 -14.93
CA GLN A 213 -6.33 10.98 -15.80
C GLN A 213 -6.91 9.80 -15.00
N THR A 214 -6.36 9.50 -13.82
CA THR A 214 -6.88 8.50 -12.89
C THR A 214 -8.29 8.86 -12.42
N GLU A 215 -8.51 10.11 -12.02
CA GLU A 215 -9.82 10.64 -11.63
C GLU A 215 -10.85 10.46 -12.76
N GLU A 216 -10.48 10.77 -14.00
CA GLU A 216 -11.38 10.65 -15.15
C GLU A 216 -11.76 9.20 -15.46
N ILE A 217 -10.81 8.26 -15.35
CA ILE A 217 -11.07 6.82 -15.50
C ILE A 217 -12.01 6.31 -14.39
N LEU A 218 -11.71 6.65 -13.12
CA LEU A 218 -12.50 6.23 -11.98
C LEU A 218 -13.92 6.80 -12.03
N ARG A 219 -14.07 8.08 -12.39
CA ARG A 219 -15.36 8.76 -12.61
C ARG A 219 -16.19 8.06 -13.68
N LYS A 220 -15.59 7.66 -14.80
CA LYS A 220 -16.28 6.99 -15.91
C LYS A 220 -16.73 5.56 -15.58
N LYS A 221 -16.00 4.85 -14.73
CA LYS A 221 -16.30 3.44 -14.42
C LYS A 221 -17.46 3.25 -13.44
N GLY A 222 -17.77 4.28 -12.65
CA GLY A 222 -18.92 4.26 -11.71
C GLY A 222 -18.70 3.42 -10.44
N GLU A 223 -17.45 3.07 -10.12
CA GLU A 223 -17.09 2.45 -8.82
C GLU A 223 -17.02 3.50 -7.71
N VAL A 224 -16.97 3.05 -6.45
CA VAL A 224 -16.68 3.93 -5.30
C VAL A 224 -15.19 4.21 -5.25
N TRP A 225 -14.79 5.48 -5.15
CA TRP A 225 -13.38 5.84 -5.05
C TRP A 225 -13.16 7.13 -4.28
N SER A 226 -11.94 7.31 -3.77
CA SER A 226 -11.45 8.59 -3.24
C SER A 226 -9.99 8.79 -3.59
N ILE A 227 -9.58 10.04 -3.77
CA ILE A 227 -8.17 10.43 -3.88
C ILE A 227 -7.94 11.60 -2.92
N ALA A 228 -6.94 11.49 -2.06
CA ALA A 228 -6.45 12.58 -1.22
C ALA A 228 -5.08 13.03 -1.74
N LEU A 229 -4.84 14.34 -1.73
CA LEU A 229 -3.59 14.94 -2.17
C LEU A 229 -2.85 15.52 -0.96
N TYR A 230 -1.64 15.05 -0.72
CA TYR A 230 -0.79 15.49 0.38
C TYR A 230 0.31 16.42 -0.16
N SER A 231 0.25 17.70 0.20
CA SER A 231 1.21 18.70 -0.27
C SER A 231 2.56 18.55 0.41
N GLY A 232 3.62 19.07 -0.22
CA GLY A 232 4.96 19.14 0.39
C GLY A 232 5.70 17.80 0.48
N VAL A 233 5.06 16.68 0.17
CA VAL A 233 5.71 15.36 0.23
C VAL A 233 6.05 14.82 -1.14
N SER A 234 7.05 13.95 -1.20
CA SER A 234 7.55 13.35 -2.44
C SER A 234 6.97 11.94 -2.66
N HIS A 235 7.25 11.37 -3.83
CA HIS A 235 6.93 9.97 -4.08
C HIS A 235 7.52 9.06 -2.98
N GLY A 236 6.71 8.14 -2.45
CA GLY A 236 7.12 7.26 -1.34
C GLY A 236 6.91 7.79 0.06
N PHE A 237 6.34 8.99 0.23
CA PHE A 237 6.16 9.61 1.54
C PHE A 237 5.53 8.69 2.58
N ALA A 238 4.52 7.89 2.20
CA ALA A 238 3.79 7.02 3.12
C ALA A 238 4.62 5.85 3.68
N VAL A 239 5.80 5.56 3.10
CA VAL A 239 6.72 4.50 3.58
C VAL A 239 8.08 5.07 3.98
N ARG A 240 8.53 6.12 3.31
CA ARG A 240 9.91 6.63 3.39
C ARG A 240 9.99 8.13 3.68
N GLY A 241 8.89 8.77 4.11
CA GLY A 241 8.89 10.15 4.58
C GLY A 241 9.83 10.34 5.77
N ASP A 242 10.39 11.54 5.91
CA ASP A 242 11.28 11.92 7.01
C ASP A 242 10.53 12.02 8.35
N PRO A 243 10.82 11.16 9.34
CA PRO A 243 10.25 11.29 10.67
C PRO A 243 10.72 12.56 11.42
N GLY A 244 11.72 13.27 10.89
CA GLY A 244 12.18 14.58 11.38
C GLY A 244 11.46 15.79 10.77
N SER A 245 10.75 15.63 9.65
CA SER A 245 9.94 16.69 9.02
C SER A 245 8.51 16.64 9.52
N GLU A 246 7.96 17.80 9.95
CA GLU A 246 6.56 17.87 10.38
C GLU A 246 5.59 17.59 9.24
N GLU A 247 5.94 18.01 8.03
CA GLU A 247 5.15 17.80 6.81
C GLU A 247 5.08 16.32 6.43
N ASP A 248 6.23 15.63 6.37
CA ASP A 248 6.26 14.20 6.06
C ASP A 248 5.57 13.38 7.13
N LYS A 249 5.76 13.69 8.42
CA LYS A 249 5.06 13.02 9.53
C LYS A 249 3.54 13.16 9.40
N TRP A 250 3.06 14.38 9.22
CA TRP A 250 1.64 14.65 9.11
C TRP A 250 1.03 13.89 7.92
N ALA A 251 1.67 13.95 6.76
CA ALA A 251 1.20 13.23 5.58
C ALA A 251 1.26 11.69 5.75
N MET A 252 2.30 11.15 6.39
CA MET A 252 2.41 9.72 6.70
C MET A 252 1.27 9.25 7.60
N ASP A 253 0.97 10.01 8.65
CA ASP A 253 -0.10 9.68 9.59
C ASP A 253 -1.48 9.80 8.93
N GLU A 254 -1.75 10.85 8.19
CA GLU A 254 -3.02 11.02 7.50
C GLU A 254 -3.24 9.99 6.38
N ALA A 255 -2.18 9.61 5.64
CA ALA A 255 -2.28 8.54 4.64
C ALA A 255 -2.54 7.18 5.30
N TYR A 256 -1.99 6.94 6.50
CA TYR A 256 -2.31 5.76 7.29
C TYR A 256 -3.78 5.77 7.77
N GLU A 257 -4.29 6.90 8.26
CA GLU A 257 -5.70 7.03 8.65
C GLU A 257 -6.64 6.90 7.43
N GLN A 258 -6.24 7.40 6.27
CA GLN A 258 -6.94 7.17 5.01
C GLN A 258 -6.97 5.68 4.66
N ALA A 259 -5.89 4.93 4.88
CA ALA A 259 -5.87 3.48 4.67
C ALA A 259 -6.85 2.77 5.61
N LEU A 260 -6.89 3.16 6.88
CA LEU A 260 -7.83 2.59 7.85
C LEU A 260 -9.30 2.88 7.52
N THR A 261 -9.60 4.08 7.05
CA THR A 261 -10.98 4.50 6.76
C THR A 261 -11.45 4.06 5.36
N GLY A 262 -10.56 4.14 4.37
CA GLY A 262 -10.83 3.87 2.96
C GLY A 262 -10.65 2.40 2.55
N ALA A 263 -9.77 1.64 3.20
CA ALA A 263 -9.45 0.26 2.79
C ALA A 263 -10.21 -0.83 3.54
N ILE A 264 -11.00 -0.48 4.57
CA ILE A 264 -11.33 -1.46 5.63
C ILE A 264 -12.78 -1.37 6.11
N THR A 265 -13.45 -0.22 6.00
CA THR A 265 -14.85 -0.05 6.45
C THR A 265 -15.78 0.47 5.35
N PRO A 266 -16.26 -0.36 4.39
CA PRO A 266 -17.31 0.08 3.47
C PRO A 266 -18.69 0.27 4.14
N SER A 267 -18.85 -0.04 5.43
CA SER A 267 -20.06 0.26 6.23
C SER A 267 -19.88 -0.12 7.70
N VAL A 268 -19.04 0.64 8.41
CA VAL A 268 -19.24 0.92 9.85
C VAL A 268 -18.90 2.39 10.05
N VAL A 269 -19.74 3.27 9.49
CA VAL A 269 -20.00 4.51 10.21
C VAL A 269 -20.67 4.04 11.50
N SER A 270 -19.88 3.84 12.55
CA SER A 270 -20.42 3.96 13.89
C SER A 270 -21.19 5.27 13.90
N PRO A 271 -22.45 5.33 14.36
CA PRO A 271 -23.18 6.58 14.52
C PRO A 271 -22.37 7.64 15.32
N ASN A 272 -21.31 7.21 16.00
CA ASN A 272 -20.46 8.04 16.86
C ASN A 272 -19.17 8.56 16.19
N HIS A 273 -18.85 8.21 14.94
CA HIS A 273 -17.85 8.95 14.16
C HIS A 273 -18.54 10.00 13.31
N GLN A 274 -19.25 10.90 14.00
CA GLN A 274 -19.49 12.23 13.48
C GLN A 274 -18.16 12.97 13.58
N PHE A 275 -17.59 13.36 12.45
CA PHE A 275 -16.60 14.43 12.40
C PHE A 275 -17.27 15.71 12.89
N PHE A 276 -17.44 15.84 14.22
CA PHE A 276 -17.80 17.10 14.83
C PHE A 276 -16.51 17.89 14.98
N LEU A 277 -16.19 18.66 13.96
CA LEU A 277 -15.62 19.97 14.22
C LEU A 277 -16.74 20.83 14.79
N THR A 278 -17.05 20.67 16.09
CA THR A 278 -17.77 21.73 16.79
C THR A 278 -16.78 22.86 16.98
N ALA A 279 -16.92 23.89 16.13
CA ALA A 279 -16.33 25.19 16.37
C ALA A 279 -16.80 25.66 17.75
N GLY A 280 -15.90 25.62 18.73
CA GLY A 280 -16.09 26.40 19.95
C GLY A 280 -15.89 27.88 19.59
N ASP A 281 -16.72 28.74 20.16
CA ASP A 281 -16.85 30.18 19.84
C ASP A 281 -15.56 31.03 19.99
N ASN A 282 -14.38 30.46 20.22
CA ASN A 282 -13.13 31.19 20.45
C ASN A 282 -11.92 30.72 19.62
N GLY A 283 -12.14 30.17 18.42
CA GLY A 283 -11.21 30.34 17.29
C GLY A 283 -9.77 29.79 17.41
N TYR A 284 -9.45 28.94 18.39
CA TYR A 284 -8.15 28.26 18.45
C TYR A 284 -8.31 26.82 18.92
N VAL A 285 -7.88 25.85 18.09
CA VAL A 285 -7.66 24.47 18.49
C VAL A 285 -6.27 24.40 19.14
N LYS A 286 -6.22 23.93 20.39
CA LYS A 286 -4.99 23.60 21.08
C LYS A 286 -4.61 22.17 20.70
N VAL A 287 -3.43 22.02 20.11
CA VAL A 287 -2.86 20.76 19.57
C VAL A 287 -2.82 19.67 20.64
#